data_AF-A0A2H4NT76-F1
#
_entry.id   AF-A0A2H4NT76-F1
#
_cell.length_a   1.000
_cell.length_b   1.000
_cell.length_c   1.000
_cell.angle_alpha   90.00
_cell.angle_beta   90.00
_cell.angle_gamma   90.00
#
_symmetry.space_group_name_H-M   'P 1'
#
loop_
_entity.id
_entity.type
_entity.pdbx_description
1 polymer ?
#
loop_
_entity_poly.entity_id
_entity_poly.type
_entity_poly.pdbx_seq_one_letter_code
_entity_poly.pdbx_strand_id
1 'polypeptide(L)'
;MSSSINIIIVTVSILVSVAFYTLLERKILSYIQIRKGPNKTSMMGTLQPISDALKLFNKSLISIKMSNMTLSYMGPLMALLLSMLMLTILPFKMLSTTD
;
A
#
# COMPACT_ATOMS: atom_id res chain seq x y z
N MET A 1 14.31 14.11 18.59
CA MET A 1 13.23 13.09 18.68
C MET A 1 13.71 11.83 17.96
N SER A 2 13.60 10.68 18.62
CA SER A 2 14.37 9.47 18.33
C SER A 2 14.27 9.02 16.88
N SER A 3 15.40 8.60 16.29
CA SER A 3 15.48 8.02 14.95
C SER A 3 14.42 6.95 14.68
N SER A 4 14.01 6.20 15.71
CA SER A 4 12.91 5.24 15.66
C SER A 4 11.55 5.85 15.31
N ILE A 5 11.21 7.02 15.86
CA ILE A 5 9.95 7.73 15.57
C ILE A 5 9.94 8.18 14.11
N ASN A 6 11.07 8.70 13.62
CA ASN A 6 11.20 9.10 12.21
C ASN A 6 10.99 7.91 11.26
N ILE A 7 11.57 6.74 11.56
CA ILE A 7 11.38 5.53 10.75
C ILE A 7 9.91 5.10 10.73
N ILE A 8 9.21 5.15 11.87
CA ILE A 8 7.78 4.81 11.94
C ILE A 8 6.95 5.79 11.11
N ILE A 9 7.22 7.09 11.19
CA ILE A 9 6.49 8.10 10.40
C ILE A 9 6.71 7.88 8.90
N VAL A 10 7.95 7.63 8.48
CA VAL A 10 8.30 7.36 7.08
C VAL A 10 7.57 6.11 6.56
N THR A 11 7.62 5.00 7.29
CA THR A 11 6.94 3.75 6.89
C THR A 11 5.42 3.92 6.76
N VAL A 12 4.76 4.60 7.70
CA VAL A 12 3.32 4.89 7.61
C VAL A 12 3.00 5.76 6.40
N SER A 13 3.78 6.82 6.17
CA SER A 13 3.55 7.75 5.05
C SER A 13 3.63 7.03 3.69
N ILE A 14 4.53 6.06 3.55
CA ILE A 14 4.73 5.35 2.29
C ILE A 14 3.60 4.36 2.03
N LEU A 15 3.13 3.63 3.04
CA LEU A 15 1.95 2.76 2.92
C LEU A 15 0.71 3.54 2.46
N VAL A 16 0.51 4.75 3.00
CA VAL A 16 -0.57 5.64 2.58
C VAL A 16 -0.38 6.09 1.13
N SER A 17 0.85 6.46 0.74
CA SER A 17 1.14 6.90 -0.64
C SER A 17 0.85 5.80 -1.68
N VAL A 18 1.22 4.55 -1.40
CA VAL A 18 0.99 3.41 -2.30
C VAL A 18 -0.51 3.16 -2.48
N ALA A 19 -1.30 3.27 -1.40
CA ALA A 19 -2.75 3.11 -1.47
C ALA A 19 -3.39 4.14 -2.44
N PHE A 20 -2.99 5.41 -2.36
CA PHE A 20 -3.50 6.44 -3.27
C PHE A 20 -2.93 6.33 -4.69
N TYR A 21 -1.69 5.86 -4.85
CA TYR A 21 -1.10 5.61 -6.15
C TYR A 21 -1.95 4.63 -6.98
N THR A 22 -2.47 3.56 -6.36
CA THR A 22 -3.36 2.61 -7.06
C THR A 22 -4.68 3.25 -7.54
N LEU A 23 -5.24 4.20 -6.78
CA LEU A 23 -6.43 4.93 -7.19
C LEU A 23 -6.13 5.83 -8.39
N LEU A 24 -4.99 6.54 -8.33
CA LEU A 24 -4.53 7.43 -9.40
C LEU A 24 -4.35 6.64 -10.70
N GLU A 25 -3.69 5.48 -10.64
CA GLU A 25 -3.53 4.59 -11.79
C GLU A 25 -4.89 4.23 -12.42
N ARG A 26 -5.86 3.80 -11.61
CA ARG A 26 -7.23 3.48 -12.08
C ARG A 26 -7.92 4.69 -12.72
N LYS A 27 -7.70 5.90 -12.21
CA LYS A 27 -8.25 7.13 -12.79
C LYS A 27 -7.57 7.46 -14.13
N ILE A 28 -6.25 7.42 -14.22
CA ILE A 28 -5.52 7.67 -15.47
C ILE A 28 -5.97 6.70 -16.58
N LEU A 29 -6.00 5.39 -16.28
CA LEU A 29 -6.46 4.38 -17.23
C LEU A 29 -7.89 4.63 -17.70
N SER A 30 -8.76 5.06 -16.78
CA SER A 30 -10.15 5.39 -17.13
C SER A 30 -10.24 6.61 -18.06
N TYR A 31 -9.42 7.64 -17.83
CA TYR A 31 -9.39 8.83 -18.67
C TYR A 31 -8.88 8.52 -20.08
N ILE A 32 -7.84 7.69 -20.21
CA ILE A 32 -7.34 7.22 -21.52
C ILE A 32 -8.43 6.46 -22.28
N GLN A 33 -9.22 5.65 -21.56
CA GLN A 33 -10.28 4.83 -22.13
C GLN A 33 -11.62 5.57 -22.31
N ILE A 34 -11.67 6.88 -22.10
CA ILE A 34 -12.89 7.71 -22.20
C ILE A 34 -14.03 7.15 -21.32
N ARG A 35 -13.69 6.63 -20.14
CA ARG A 35 -14.66 6.20 -19.13
C ARG A 35 -14.34 6.84 -17.79
N LYS A 36 -15.36 7.05 -16.95
CA LYS A 36 -15.13 7.53 -15.58
C LYS A 36 -14.60 6.38 -14.73
N GLY A 37 -13.48 6.62 -14.06
CA GLY A 37 -12.95 5.74 -13.04
C GLY A 37 -13.84 5.66 -11.80
N PRO A 38 -13.37 5.04 -10.71
CA PRO A 38 -14.16 4.90 -9.49
C PRO A 38 -14.57 6.27 -8.94
N ASN A 39 -15.88 6.57 -8.98
CA ASN A 39 -16.46 7.84 -8.53
C ASN A 39 -17.53 7.68 -7.43
N LYS A 40 -17.95 6.46 -7.09
CA LYS A 40 -19.12 6.22 -6.23
C LYS A 40 -18.81 6.09 -4.73
N THR A 41 -17.61 5.66 -4.36
CA THR A 41 -17.27 5.27 -2.97
C THR A 41 -17.03 6.45 -2.02
N SER A 42 -17.17 7.71 -2.47
CA SER A 42 -17.10 8.99 -1.72
C SER A 42 -17.03 10.18 -2.70
N MET A 43 -16.81 11.41 -2.20
CA MET A 43 -16.42 12.56 -3.04
C MET A 43 -15.28 12.16 -3.99
N MET A 44 -15.64 12.01 -5.27
CA MET A 44 -14.74 11.65 -6.38
C MET A 44 -13.93 10.35 -6.17
N GLY A 45 -14.44 9.42 -5.34
CA GLY A 45 -13.87 8.09 -5.12
C GLY A 45 -12.60 8.04 -4.24
N THR A 46 -12.27 9.09 -3.49
CA THR A 46 -11.04 9.16 -2.66
C THR A 46 -10.94 8.05 -1.60
N LEU A 47 -12.07 7.61 -1.02
CA LEU A 47 -12.14 6.51 -0.04
C LEU A 47 -12.04 5.10 -0.67
N GLN A 48 -11.85 4.96 -1.98
CA GLN A 48 -11.76 3.65 -2.63
C GLN A 48 -10.69 2.72 -2.02
N PRO A 49 -9.46 3.17 -1.70
CA PRO A 49 -8.41 2.28 -1.18
C PRO A 49 -8.80 1.68 0.18
N ILE A 50 -9.54 2.45 1.00
CA ILE A 50 -10.05 1.99 2.29
C ILE A 50 -11.14 0.93 2.08
N SER A 51 -12.05 1.14 1.13
CA SER A 51 -13.10 0.17 0.80
C SER A 51 -12.53 -1.16 0.25
N ASP A 52 -11.48 -1.09 -0.56
CA ASP A 52 -10.80 -2.26 -1.12
C ASP A 52 -10.09 -3.05 0.00
N ALA A 53 -9.44 -2.37 0.95
CA ALA A 53 -8.81 -3.00 2.11
C ALA A 53 -9.83 -3.71 3.00
N LEU A 54 -10.93 -3.03 3.37
CA LEU A 54 -12.00 -3.63 4.19
C LEU A 54 -12.64 -4.85 3.50
N LYS A 55 -12.80 -4.80 2.17
CA LYS A 55 -13.29 -5.92 1.38
C LYS A 55 -12.36 -7.13 1.44
N LEU A 56 -11.04 -6.92 1.43
CA LEU A 56 -10.05 -8.00 1.54
C LEU A 56 -9.99 -8.57 2.96
N PHE A 57 -10.11 -7.74 4.00
CA PHE A 57 -10.14 -8.21 5.40
C PHE A 57 -11.36 -9.10 5.70
N ASN A 58 -12.51 -8.80 5.09
CA ASN A 58 -13.71 -9.62 5.26
C ASN A 58 -13.72 -10.91 4.42
N LYS A 59 -12.76 -11.08 3.50
CA LYS A 59 -12.72 -12.27 2.64
C LYS A 59 -12.15 -13.45 3.41
N SER A 60 -12.81 -14.60 3.35
CA SER A 60 -12.29 -15.83 3.95
C SER A 60 -10.96 -16.22 3.29
N LEU A 61 -9.99 -16.60 4.12
CA LEU A 61 -8.72 -17.14 3.65
C LEU A 61 -8.96 -18.54 3.08
N ILE A 62 -8.99 -18.64 1.75
CA ILE A 62 -9.17 -19.92 1.06
C ILE A 62 -7.79 -20.55 0.87
N SER A 63 -7.51 -21.61 1.62
CA SER A 63 -6.35 -22.45 1.39
C SER A 63 -6.61 -23.42 0.25
N ILE A 64 -5.74 -23.44 -0.76
CA ILE A 64 -5.82 -24.42 -1.86
C ILE A 64 -5.38 -25.79 -1.31
N LYS A 65 -6.28 -26.78 -1.37
CA LYS A 65 -6.09 -28.13 -0.80
C LYS A 65 -4.84 -28.87 -1.31
N MET A 66 -4.31 -28.52 -2.48
CA MET A 66 -3.18 -29.18 -3.12
C MET A 66 -1.87 -28.37 -3.08
N SER A 67 -1.83 -27.25 -2.36
CA SER A 67 -0.66 -26.36 -2.32
C SER A 67 0.12 -26.47 -1.02
N ASN A 68 1.44 -26.23 -1.06
CA ASN A 68 2.24 -26.14 0.15
C ASN A 68 1.89 -24.87 0.94
N MET A 69 1.22 -25.06 2.08
CA MET A 69 0.67 -23.99 2.91
C MET A 69 1.76 -23.07 3.45
N THR A 70 2.93 -23.60 3.83
CA THR A 70 4.02 -22.80 4.39
C THR A 70 4.59 -21.82 3.36
N LEU A 71 4.84 -22.30 2.13
CA LEU A 71 5.33 -21.46 1.04
C LEU A 71 4.31 -20.39 0.62
N SER A 72 3.03 -20.73 0.60
CA SER A 72 1.94 -19.80 0.20
C SER A 72 1.84 -18.59 1.14
N TYR A 73 2.06 -18.77 2.45
CA TYR A 73 2.08 -17.67 3.41
C TYR A 73 3.43 -16.95 3.49
N MET A 74 4.55 -17.69 3.42
CA MET A 74 5.88 -17.10 3.52
C MET A 74 6.25 -16.27 2.29
N GLY A 75 5.79 -16.63 1.09
CA GLY A 75 6.09 -15.88 -0.15
C GLY A 75 5.68 -14.41 -0.08
N PRO A 76 4.40 -14.08 0.13
CA PRO A 76 3.93 -12.70 0.27
C PRO A 76 4.60 -11.95 1.43
N LEU A 77 4.88 -12.64 2.55
CA LEU A 77 5.57 -12.05 3.70
C LEU A 77 7.00 -11.60 3.33
N MET A 78 7.77 -12.47 2.67
CA MET A 78 9.15 -12.18 2.26
C MET A 78 9.20 -11.06 1.21
N ALA A 79 8.27 -11.04 0.26
CA ALA A 79 8.20 -9.98 -0.74
C ALA A 79 7.94 -8.60 -0.09
N LEU A 80 7.02 -8.53 0.88
CA LEU A 80 6.73 -7.30 1.60
C LEU A 80 7.93 -6.85 2.45
N LEU A 81 8.58 -7.77 3.17
CA LEU A 81 9.78 -7.47 3.94
C LEU A 81 10.90 -6.91 3.07
N LEU A 82 11.16 -7.51 1.91
CA LEU A 82 12.19 -7.04 0.98
C LEU A 82 11.90 -5.60 0.50
N SER A 83 10.64 -5.31 0.16
CA SER A 83 10.25 -3.96 -0.29
C SER A 83 10.46 -2.89 0.78
N MET A 84 10.20 -3.22 2.05
CA MET A 84 10.39 -2.30 3.17
C MET A 84 11.87 -2.07 3.50
N LEU A 85 12.72 -3.09 3.33
CA LEU A 85 14.16 -2.95 3.51
C LEU A 85 14.79 -2.03 2.44
N MET A 86 14.33 -2.09 1.19
CA MET A 86 14.83 -1.20 0.13
C MET A 86 14.50 0.27 0.41
N LEU A 87 13.38 0.51 1.08
CA LEU A 87 12.85 1.83 1.35
C LEU A 87 13.67 2.63 2.36
N THR A 88 14.32 1.94 3.31
CA THR A 88 15.15 2.59 4.34
C THR A 88 16.49 3.07 3.80
N ILE A 89 16.92 2.59 2.63
CA ILE A 89 18.18 2.93 1.99
C ILE A 89 18.09 4.28 1.26
N LEU A 90 16.89 4.72 0.88
CA LEU A 90 16.71 5.97 0.15
C LEU A 90 17.11 7.17 1.01
N PRO A 91 17.99 8.06 0.51
CA PRO A 91 18.37 9.26 1.24
C PRO A 91 17.20 10.23 1.23
N PHE A 92 16.35 10.16 2.25
CA PHE A 92 15.48 11.28 2.55
C PHE A 92 16.35 12.38 3.10
N LYS A 93 16.25 13.59 2.51
CA LYS A 93 16.81 14.79 3.13
C LYS A 93 16.27 14.80 4.56
N MET A 94 17.14 14.52 5.53
CA MET A 94 16.81 14.62 6.95
C MET A 94 16.05 15.92 7.10
N LEU A 95 14.87 15.86 7.74
CA LEU A 95 14.33 17.05 8.37
C LEU A 95 15.49 17.64 9.16
N SER A 96 15.98 18.80 8.70
CA SER A 96 17.09 19.49 9.32
C SER A 96 16.61 19.95 10.69
N THR A 97 16.88 19.14 11.70
CA THR A 97 16.98 19.60 13.07
C THR A 97 18.30 19.07 13.61
N THR A 98 19.39 19.50 12.97
CA THR A 98 20.54 19.96 13.76
C THR A 98 20.08 21.24 14.43
N ASP A 99 19.36 21.04 15.53
CA ASP A 99 19.05 21.92 16.67
C ASP A 99 18.07 21.13 17.58
#